data_AF-A0A6N8J774-F1
#
_entry.id   AF-A0A6N8J774-F1
#
_cell.length_a   1.000
_cell.length_b   1.000
_cell.length_c   1.000
_cell.angle_alpha   90.00
_cell.angle_beta   90.00
_cell.angle_gamma   90.00
#
_symmetry.space_group_name_H-M   'P 1'
#
loop_
_entity.id
_entity.type
_entity.pdbx_description
1 polymer ?
#
loop_
_entity_poly.entity_id
_entity_poly.type
_entity_poly.pdbx_seq_one_letter_code
_entity_poly.pdbx_strand_id
1 'polypeptide(L)'
;MANKLHIDNWITRAEPDYYTMFIKAWIPFNAWYVDKYPDLYSNDSKIIKELIASKNDIKAFINSLLSSTDSDYNRFSYHLSQLHIELEKKGLQHRNEAISFTSLFFEDYACEPVNETDTDGINYQASQPSKIQTYYRALIVKEKKTYLSIKMPEYDLNTLLTHEEFVGLAKPEMKEIIKSCFVDINPKQKVNLTTKSISNDEYLLIDNNENSRFKNDKELIAKSLIKVLYYLRCMLFHGELNPSDNNSVVYEHAFQILKYIVKKIQ
;
A
#
# COMPACT_ATOMS: atom_id res chain seq x y z
N MET A 1 -27.65 22.08 49.11
CA MET A 1 -26.70 21.96 47.98
C MET A 1 -27.45 21.37 46.81
N ALA A 2 -27.49 22.03 45.66
CA ALA A 2 -28.08 21.44 44.46
C ALA A 2 -27.27 20.21 44.06
N ASN A 3 -27.96 19.08 43.85
CA ASN A 3 -27.34 17.83 43.42
C ASN A 3 -26.83 18.03 41.98
N LYS A 4 -25.53 18.36 41.84
CA LYS A 4 -24.94 18.63 40.52
C LYS A 4 -24.72 17.29 39.82
N LEU A 5 -25.60 16.96 38.88
CA LEU A 5 -25.47 15.78 38.04
C LEU A 5 -24.14 15.83 37.26
N HIS A 6 -23.40 14.72 37.24
CA HIS A 6 -22.08 14.60 36.59
C HIS A 6 -22.21 14.31 35.08
N ILE A 7 -23.02 15.10 34.37
CA ILE A 7 -23.39 14.83 32.96
C ILE A 7 -22.15 14.70 32.07
N ASP A 8 -21.23 15.67 32.13
CA ASP A 8 -20.03 15.68 31.29
C ASP A 8 -19.15 14.45 31.52
N ASN A 9 -18.98 14.02 32.78
CA ASN A 9 -18.21 12.82 33.12
C ASN A 9 -18.83 11.54 32.54
N TRP A 10 -20.15 11.46 32.46
CA TRP A 10 -20.85 10.32 31.86
C TRP A 10 -20.78 10.36 30.34
N ILE A 11 -20.85 11.55 29.72
CA ILE A 11 -20.64 11.72 28.28
C ILE A 11 -19.24 11.23 27.90
N THR A 12 -18.18 11.73 28.57
CA THR A 12 -16.79 11.31 28.27
C THR A 12 -16.57 9.80 28.45
N ARG A 13 -17.24 9.16 29.41
CA ARG A 13 -17.11 7.71 29.62
C ARG A 13 -17.96 6.87 28.67
N ALA A 14 -18.94 7.46 28.00
CA ALA A 14 -19.75 6.78 27.01
C ALA A 14 -19.03 6.67 25.66
N GLU A 15 -18.02 7.52 25.42
CA GLU A 15 -17.21 7.49 24.20
C GLU A 15 -16.47 6.14 24.07
N PRO A 16 -16.57 5.46 22.92
CA PRO A 16 -15.85 4.21 22.69
C PRO A 16 -14.33 4.42 22.69
N ASP A 17 -13.61 3.58 23.44
CA ASP A 17 -12.16 3.51 23.34
C ASP A 17 -11.75 2.67 22.12
N TYR A 18 -11.72 3.34 20.96
CA TYR A 18 -11.37 2.70 19.69
C TYR A 18 -9.94 2.16 19.64
N TYR A 19 -9.01 2.69 20.44
CA TYR A 19 -7.66 2.15 20.53
C TYR A 19 -7.68 0.76 21.18
N THR A 20 -8.33 0.65 22.33
CA THR A 20 -8.49 -0.64 23.03
C THR A 20 -9.32 -1.61 22.19
N MET A 21 -10.38 -1.14 21.54
CA MET A 21 -11.23 -1.98 20.68
C MET A 21 -10.45 -2.52 19.47
N PHE A 22 -9.64 -1.67 18.83
CA PHE A 22 -8.76 -2.08 17.74
C PHE A 22 -7.73 -3.12 18.19
N ILE A 23 -7.04 -2.89 19.31
CA ILE A 23 -6.07 -3.85 19.87
C ILE A 23 -6.76 -5.19 20.19
N LYS A 24 -7.95 -5.16 20.80
CA LYS A 24 -8.72 -6.38 21.11
C LYS A 24 -9.12 -7.15 19.85
N ALA A 25 -9.47 -6.46 18.77
CA ALA A 25 -9.73 -7.09 17.48
C ALA A 25 -8.44 -7.58 16.78
N TRP A 26 -7.29 -6.96 17.04
CA TRP A 26 -6.02 -7.41 16.50
C TRP A 26 -5.53 -8.72 17.13
N ILE A 27 -5.78 -8.95 18.42
CA ILE A 27 -5.36 -10.18 19.12
C ILE A 27 -5.77 -11.48 18.39
N PRO A 28 -7.04 -11.71 18.02
CA PRO A 28 -7.40 -12.91 17.28
C PRO A 28 -6.77 -12.97 15.88
N PHE A 29 -6.62 -11.83 15.19
CA PHE A 29 -5.91 -11.79 13.91
C PHE A 29 -4.43 -12.17 14.07
N ASN A 30 -3.78 -11.69 15.13
CA ASN A 30 -2.42 -12.04 15.53
C ASN A 30 -2.28 -13.53 15.81
N ALA A 31 -3.17 -14.08 16.65
CA ALA A 31 -3.17 -15.51 16.95
C ALA A 31 -3.32 -16.35 15.66
N TRP A 32 -4.23 -15.95 14.77
CA TRP A 32 -4.45 -16.63 13.50
C TRP A 32 -3.22 -16.60 12.59
N TYR A 33 -2.62 -15.44 12.32
CA TYR A 33 -1.46 -15.43 11.41
C TYR A 33 -0.24 -16.09 12.03
N VAL A 34 -0.07 -16.03 13.36
CA VAL A 34 1.02 -16.74 14.03
C VAL A 34 0.86 -18.25 13.91
N ASP A 35 -0.36 -18.77 14.02
CA ASP A 35 -0.68 -20.18 13.78
C ASP A 35 -0.43 -20.61 12.32
N LYS A 36 -0.74 -19.73 11.34
CA LYS A 36 -0.51 -19.99 9.92
C LYS A 36 0.96 -19.98 9.49
N TYR A 37 1.81 -19.28 10.23
CA TYR A 37 3.24 -19.12 9.91
C TYR A 37 4.11 -19.48 11.12
N PRO A 38 4.09 -20.75 11.58
CA PRO A 38 4.75 -21.18 12.82
C PRO A 38 6.27 -20.97 12.78
N ASP A 39 6.89 -21.11 11.61
CA ASP A 39 8.34 -20.90 11.42
C ASP A 39 8.79 -19.44 11.62
N LEU A 40 7.83 -18.50 11.62
CA LEU A 40 8.06 -17.07 11.76
C LEU A 40 7.47 -16.49 13.06
N TYR A 41 7.02 -17.34 13.99
CA TYR A 41 6.26 -17.00 15.21
C TYR A 41 6.72 -15.72 15.93
N SER A 42 8.02 -15.50 16.07
CA SER A 42 8.58 -14.37 16.83
C SER A 42 8.79 -13.10 16.02
N ASN A 43 8.32 -13.04 14.78
CA ASN A 43 8.56 -11.92 13.89
C ASN A 43 7.30 -11.53 13.09
N ASP A 44 6.41 -10.80 13.76
CA ASP A 44 5.18 -10.26 13.16
C ASP A 44 5.44 -9.57 11.81
N SER A 45 6.52 -8.79 11.70
CA SER A 45 6.85 -8.08 10.46
C SER A 45 7.09 -9.03 9.31
N LYS A 46 7.86 -10.12 9.52
CA LYS A 46 8.07 -11.15 8.49
C LYS A 46 6.79 -11.89 8.14
N ILE A 47 5.96 -12.22 9.13
CA ILE A 47 4.66 -12.88 8.87
C ILE A 47 3.77 -11.98 8.01
N ILE A 48 3.66 -10.69 8.35
CA ILE A 48 2.84 -9.74 7.60
C ILE A 48 3.37 -9.55 6.17
N LYS A 49 4.69 -9.51 5.98
CA LYS A 49 5.30 -9.49 4.62
C LYS A 49 4.90 -10.71 3.82
N GLU A 50 5.06 -11.91 4.38
CA GLU A 50 4.68 -13.16 3.73
C GLU A 50 3.17 -13.21 3.43
N LEU A 51 2.32 -12.76 4.36
CA LEU A 51 0.88 -12.66 4.17
C LEU A 51 0.50 -11.69 3.05
N ILE A 52 1.23 -10.59 2.88
CA ILE A 52 1.01 -9.64 1.78
C ILE A 52 1.49 -10.23 0.45
N ALA A 53 2.62 -10.93 0.44
CA ALA A 53 3.21 -11.51 -0.78
C ALA A 53 2.46 -12.75 -1.30
N SER A 54 2.06 -13.65 -0.41
CA SER A 54 1.44 -14.94 -0.73
C SER A 54 -0.05 -14.82 -1.07
N LYS A 55 -0.59 -15.74 -1.86
CA LYS A 55 -2.05 -15.88 -2.00
C LYS A 55 -2.62 -16.47 -0.70
N ASN A 56 -3.68 -15.89 -0.17
CA ASN A 56 -4.33 -16.37 1.05
C ASN A 56 -5.80 -15.96 1.14
N ASP A 57 -6.51 -16.61 2.07
CA ASP A 57 -7.95 -16.46 2.25
C ASP A 57 -8.38 -15.07 2.71
N ILE A 58 -7.50 -14.30 3.36
CA ILE A 58 -7.82 -12.94 3.82
C ILE A 58 -7.90 -12.00 2.62
N LYS A 59 -6.89 -12.03 1.74
CA LYS A 59 -6.92 -11.23 0.51
C LYS A 59 -8.05 -11.68 -0.41
N ALA A 60 -8.29 -12.99 -0.55
CA ALA A 60 -9.43 -13.51 -1.30
C ALA A 60 -10.77 -12.99 -0.73
N PHE A 61 -10.92 -12.97 0.59
CA PHE A 61 -12.11 -12.45 1.26
C PHE A 61 -12.29 -10.94 1.04
N ILE A 62 -11.24 -10.12 1.21
CA ILE A 62 -11.29 -8.69 0.93
C ILE A 62 -11.67 -8.44 -0.54
N ASN A 63 -11.08 -9.19 -1.47
CA ASN A 63 -11.42 -9.11 -2.88
C ASN A 63 -12.89 -9.46 -3.14
N SER A 64 -13.44 -10.45 -2.41
CA SER A 64 -14.85 -10.82 -2.51
C SER A 64 -15.78 -9.71 -1.97
N LEU A 65 -15.42 -9.07 -0.86
CA LEU A 65 -16.16 -7.92 -0.32
C LEU A 65 -16.19 -6.79 -1.35
N LEU A 66 -15.02 -6.42 -1.89
CA LEU A 66 -14.87 -5.38 -2.93
C LEU A 66 -15.50 -5.74 -4.28
N SER A 67 -16.01 -6.96 -4.45
CA SER A 67 -16.73 -7.40 -5.65
C SER A 67 -18.23 -7.57 -5.42
N SER A 68 -18.69 -7.45 -4.17
CA SER A 68 -20.10 -7.52 -3.81
C SER A 68 -20.78 -6.15 -3.98
N THR A 69 -22.10 -6.15 -3.87
CA THR A 69 -22.96 -4.95 -3.87
C THR A 69 -23.96 -4.96 -2.70
N ASP A 70 -23.74 -5.85 -1.74
CA ASP A 70 -24.61 -6.03 -0.56
C ASP A 70 -24.36 -4.98 0.54
N SER A 71 -25.07 -5.12 1.66
CA SER A 71 -24.90 -4.22 2.81
C SER A 71 -23.52 -4.31 3.48
N ASP A 72 -22.85 -5.45 3.38
CA ASP A 72 -21.51 -5.63 3.93
C ASP A 72 -20.46 -4.93 3.06
N TYR A 73 -20.60 -4.97 1.74
CA TYR A 73 -19.83 -4.12 0.83
C TYR A 73 -19.98 -2.65 1.21
N ASN A 74 -21.21 -2.14 1.31
CA ASN A 74 -21.46 -0.71 1.57
C ASN A 74 -20.84 -0.25 2.91
N ARG A 75 -20.91 -1.08 3.96
CA ARG A 75 -20.31 -0.76 5.26
C ARG A 75 -18.79 -0.85 5.24
N PHE A 76 -18.26 -1.89 4.62
CA PHE A 76 -16.81 -2.09 4.49
C PHE A 76 -16.19 -0.96 3.66
N SER A 77 -16.80 -0.62 2.52
CA SER A 77 -16.32 0.39 1.59
C SER A 77 -16.42 1.80 2.20
N TYR A 78 -17.50 2.10 2.94
CA TYR A 78 -17.59 3.31 3.74
C TYR A 78 -16.40 3.44 4.71
N HIS A 79 -16.15 2.43 5.54
CA HIS A 79 -15.04 2.50 6.49
C HIS A 79 -13.67 2.54 5.80
N LEU A 80 -13.49 1.87 4.67
CA LEU A 80 -12.27 1.97 3.87
C LEU A 80 -12.04 3.39 3.33
N SER A 81 -13.09 4.04 2.82
CA SER A 81 -13.06 5.43 2.36
C SER A 81 -12.73 6.39 3.50
N GLN A 82 -13.41 6.26 4.64
CA GLN A 82 -13.19 7.12 5.79
C GLN A 82 -11.81 6.91 6.41
N LEU A 83 -11.31 5.67 6.46
CA LEU A 83 -9.94 5.40 6.89
C LEU A 83 -8.93 6.11 5.97
N HIS A 84 -9.13 6.07 4.65
CA HIS A 84 -8.28 6.80 3.71
C HIS A 84 -8.30 8.30 3.99
N ILE A 85 -9.48 8.91 4.05
CA ILE A 85 -9.64 10.36 4.27
C ILE A 85 -8.96 10.80 5.57
N GLU A 86 -9.20 10.09 6.65
CA GLU A 86 -8.66 10.44 7.96
C GLU A 86 -7.14 10.23 8.04
N LEU A 87 -6.59 9.24 7.35
CA LEU A 87 -5.13 9.09 7.21
C LEU A 87 -4.50 10.25 6.45
N GLU A 88 -5.07 10.66 5.31
CA GLU A 88 -4.54 11.81 4.53
C GLU A 88 -4.64 13.12 5.32
N LYS A 89 -5.75 13.32 6.05
CA LYS A 89 -5.99 14.51 6.85
C LYS A 89 -5.02 14.63 8.03
N LYS A 90 -4.68 13.52 8.68
CA LYS A 90 -3.86 13.51 9.91
C LYS A 90 -2.36 13.36 9.65
N GLY A 91 -1.98 12.80 8.50
CA GLY A 91 -0.58 12.63 8.14
C GLY A 91 0.19 11.75 9.12
N LEU A 92 -0.42 10.66 9.60
CA LEU A 92 0.22 9.73 10.54
C LEU A 92 1.45 9.08 9.91
N GLN A 93 2.47 8.82 10.72
CA GLN A 93 3.73 8.24 10.28
C GLN A 93 4.17 7.09 11.20
N HIS A 94 4.75 6.06 10.60
CA HIS A 94 5.44 4.97 11.30
C HIS A 94 6.87 4.91 10.76
N ARG A 95 7.89 5.02 11.63
CA ARG A 95 9.32 4.99 11.24
C ARG A 95 9.68 5.94 10.08
N ASN A 96 9.13 7.16 10.10
CA ASN A 96 9.28 8.19 9.06
C ASN A 96 8.61 7.85 7.70
N GLU A 97 7.81 6.79 7.62
CA GLU A 97 6.95 6.51 6.47
C GLU A 97 5.52 6.96 6.76
N ALA A 98 4.92 7.71 5.83
CA ALA A 98 3.51 8.08 5.92
C ALA A 98 2.62 6.83 5.83
N ILE A 99 1.66 6.71 6.74
CA ILE A 99 0.60 5.71 6.66
C ILE A 99 -0.51 6.32 5.80
N SER A 100 -0.49 5.99 4.50
CA SER A 100 -1.38 6.59 3.51
C SER A 100 -1.58 5.62 2.36
N PHE A 101 -2.79 5.55 1.81
CA PHE A 101 -3.07 4.75 0.61
C PHE A 101 -2.52 5.39 -0.68
N THR A 102 -1.98 6.60 -0.62
CA THR A 102 -1.38 7.29 -1.78
C THR A 102 0.14 7.13 -1.85
N SER A 103 0.76 6.59 -0.80
CA SER A 103 2.22 6.60 -0.63
C SER A 103 2.75 5.34 0.09
N LEU A 104 2.20 4.15 -0.20
CA LEU A 104 2.64 2.92 0.45
C LEU A 104 3.88 2.34 -0.23
N PHE A 105 4.86 1.95 0.56
CA PHE A 105 5.99 1.18 0.09
C PHE A 105 5.79 -0.31 0.38
N PHE A 106 6.32 -1.22 -0.44
CA PHE A 106 6.34 -2.66 -0.19
C PHE A 106 7.77 -3.16 -0.42
N GLU A 107 8.44 -3.61 0.64
CA GLU A 107 9.89 -3.92 0.61
C GLU A 107 10.26 -5.04 -0.37
N ASP A 108 9.34 -5.98 -0.60
CA ASP A 108 9.54 -7.12 -1.50
C ASP A 108 8.75 -6.98 -2.82
N TYR A 109 8.29 -5.75 -3.16
CA TYR A 109 7.66 -5.52 -4.45
C TYR A 109 8.74 -5.57 -5.53
N ALA A 110 8.88 -6.74 -6.13
CA ALA A 110 9.63 -6.91 -7.35
C ALA A 110 8.87 -6.18 -8.47
N CYS A 111 9.37 -5.02 -8.90
CA CYS A 111 8.84 -4.37 -10.10
C CYS A 111 9.08 -5.29 -11.31
N GLU A 112 8.03 -5.55 -12.09
CA GLU A 112 8.20 -6.29 -13.33
C GLU A 112 9.17 -5.55 -14.27
N PRO A 113 9.99 -6.26 -15.05
CA PRO A 113 10.79 -5.64 -16.10
C PRO A 113 9.88 -4.83 -17.02
N VAL A 114 10.25 -3.59 -17.28
CA VAL A 114 9.52 -2.69 -18.17
C VAL A 114 10.08 -2.85 -19.58
N ASN A 115 9.20 -2.97 -20.56
CA ASN A 115 9.55 -2.99 -21.97
C ASN A 115 8.56 -2.10 -22.72
N GLU A 116 9.08 -1.05 -23.35
CA GLU A 116 8.31 -0.14 -24.19
C GLU A 116 8.88 -0.15 -25.61
N THR A 117 8.01 -0.02 -26.60
CA THR A 117 8.39 0.08 -28.00
C THR A 117 7.81 1.36 -28.58
N ASP A 118 8.67 2.22 -29.14
CA ASP A 118 8.20 3.44 -29.82
C ASP A 118 7.66 3.14 -31.23
N THR A 119 7.09 4.17 -31.87
CA THR A 119 6.56 4.07 -33.24
C THR A 119 7.61 3.74 -34.29
N ASP A 120 8.89 4.00 -33.99
CA ASP A 120 10.03 3.68 -34.85
C ASP A 120 10.52 2.23 -34.66
N GLY A 121 9.88 1.44 -33.77
CA GLY A 121 10.24 0.07 -33.45
C GLY A 121 11.48 -0.06 -32.56
N ILE A 122 11.87 1.00 -31.86
CA ILE A 122 12.96 0.98 -30.88
C ILE A 122 12.41 0.44 -29.57
N ASN A 123 13.09 -0.56 -29.00
CA ASN A 123 12.72 -1.16 -27.73
C ASN A 123 13.56 -0.57 -26.59
N TYR A 124 12.86 -0.16 -25.54
CA TYR A 124 13.39 0.41 -24.31
C TYR A 124 13.09 -0.58 -23.19
N GLN A 125 14.13 -1.05 -22.51
CA GLN A 125 14.01 -2.07 -21.49
C GLN A 125 14.69 -1.62 -20.21
N ALA A 126 13.97 -1.76 -19.10
CA ALA A 126 14.52 -1.59 -17.77
C ALA A 126 14.23 -2.85 -16.95
N SER A 127 15.24 -3.41 -16.29
CA SER A 127 15.06 -4.59 -15.43
C SER A 127 15.87 -4.51 -14.15
N GLN A 128 15.31 -5.04 -13.07
CA GLN A 128 15.96 -5.18 -11.78
C GLN A 128 16.74 -6.51 -11.67
N PRO A 129 17.57 -6.69 -10.63
CA PRO A 129 18.19 -7.98 -10.34
C PRO A 129 17.16 -9.11 -10.17
N SER A 130 17.53 -10.30 -10.62
CA SER A 130 16.79 -11.56 -10.53
C SER A 130 17.75 -12.71 -10.25
N LYS A 131 17.25 -13.95 -10.20
CA LYS A 131 18.11 -15.15 -10.03
C LYS A 131 19.17 -15.31 -11.13
N ILE A 132 18.94 -14.76 -12.32
CA ILE A 132 19.81 -14.89 -13.49
C ILE A 132 20.64 -13.62 -13.72
N GLN A 133 20.07 -12.45 -13.44
CA GLN A 133 20.70 -11.15 -13.64
C GLN A 133 20.98 -10.51 -12.29
N THR A 134 22.23 -10.25 -11.91
CA THR A 134 22.55 -9.71 -10.57
C THR A 134 22.65 -8.18 -10.51
N TYR A 135 22.19 -7.48 -11.55
CA TYR A 135 22.31 -6.03 -11.71
C TYR A 135 20.99 -5.42 -12.20
N TYR A 136 20.80 -4.12 -11.98
CA TYR A 136 19.84 -3.30 -12.69
C TYR A 136 20.34 -3.04 -14.10
N ARG A 137 19.45 -3.05 -15.09
CA ARG A 137 19.79 -2.84 -16.49
C ARG A 137 18.88 -1.81 -17.12
N ALA A 138 19.47 -0.89 -17.88
CA ALA A 138 18.78 -0.09 -18.88
C ALA A 138 19.32 -0.47 -20.26
N LEU A 139 18.44 -0.73 -21.22
CA LEU A 139 18.81 -1.20 -22.56
C LEU A 139 17.92 -0.52 -23.61
N ILE A 140 18.54 -0.01 -24.68
CA ILE A 140 17.84 0.52 -25.86
C ILE A 140 18.35 -0.21 -27.09
N VAL A 141 17.46 -0.89 -27.81
CA VAL A 141 17.80 -1.70 -28.98
C VAL A 141 16.80 -1.53 -30.11
N LYS A 142 17.29 -1.47 -31.35
CA LYS A 142 16.47 -1.61 -32.56
C LYS A 142 17.08 -2.70 -33.42
N GLU A 143 16.33 -3.77 -33.66
CA GLU A 143 16.81 -4.95 -34.39
C GLU A 143 18.14 -5.48 -33.83
N LYS A 144 19.27 -5.23 -34.52
CA LYS A 144 20.63 -5.64 -34.10
C LYS A 144 21.49 -4.50 -33.54
N LYS A 145 21.00 -3.26 -33.60
CA LYS A 145 21.73 -2.09 -33.12
C LYS A 145 21.37 -1.81 -31.66
N THR A 146 22.39 -1.78 -30.80
CA THR A 146 22.27 -1.31 -29.42
C THR A 146 22.64 0.16 -29.36
N TYR A 147 21.76 0.98 -28.78
CA TYR A 147 21.99 2.41 -28.57
C TYR A 147 22.46 2.72 -27.15
N LEU A 148 22.07 1.88 -26.18
CA LEU A 148 22.44 2.00 -24.77
C LEU A 148 22.37 0.63 -24.12
N SER A 149 23.35 0.24 -23.30
CA SER A 149 23.29 -0.98 -22.49
C SER A 149 24.01 -0.80 -21.15
N ILE A 150 23.39 -0.09 -20.22
CA ILE A 150 23.95 0.23 -18.92
C ILE A 150 23.58 -0.86 -17.91
N LYS A 151 24.56 -1.28 -17.10
CA LYS A 151 24.41 -2.25 -16.02
C LYS A 151 24.85 -1.61 -14.71
N MET A 152 24.04 -1.73 -13.67
CA MET A 152 24.26 -1.08 -12.39
C MET A 152 24.07 -2.06 -11.25
N PRO A 153 25.00 -2.14 -10.28
CA PRO A 153 24.85 -3.05 -9.14
C PRO A 153 23.69 -2.67 -8.22
N GLU A 154 23.39 -1.37 -8.13
CA GLU A 154 22.33 -0.81 -7.29
C GLU A 154 21.42 0.10 -8.10
N TYR A 155 20.21 0.31 -7.59
CA TYR A 155 19.30 1.29 -8.17
C TYR A 155 19.74 2.71 -7.80
N ASP A 156 20.18 3.48 -8.79
CA ASP A 156 20.46 4.91 -8.64
C ASP A 156 20.09 5.66 -9.93
N LEU A 157 19.01 6.44 -9.87
CA LEU A 157 18.59 7.23 -11.03
C LEU A 157 19.67 8.24 -11.45
N ASN A 158 20.41 8.84 -10.51
CA ASN A 158 21.43 9.83 -10.84
C ASN A 158 22.58 9.18 -11.61
N THR A 159 23.06 8.03 -11.15
CA THR A 159 24.10 7.27 -11.88
C THR A 159 23.67 6.96 -13.31
N LEU A 160 22.41 6.59 -13.57
CA LEU A 160 21.90 6.42 -14.94
C LEU A 160 21.99 7.74 -15.73
N LEU A 161 21.48 8.83 -15.16
CA LEU A 161 21.39 10.13 -15.85
C LEU A 161 22.76 10.75 -16.15
N THR A 162 23.78 10.43 -15.36
CA THR A 162 25.15 10.91 -15.55
C THR A 162 26.04 9.95 -16.35
N HIS A 163 25.56 8.75 -16.69
CA HIS A 163 26.34 7.76 -17.42
C HIS A 163 26.66 8.22 -18.85
N GLU A 164 27.88 7.99 -19.32
CA GLU A 164 28.35 8.46 -20.63
C GLU A 164 27.47 7.99 -21.79
N GLU A 165 27.07 6.71 -21.81
CA GLU A 165 26.12 6.18 -22.81
C GLU A 165 24.76 6.88 -22.80
N PHE A 166 24.22 7.21 -21.62
CA PHE A 166 22.95 7.92 -21.50
C PHE A 166 23.09 9.36 -21.98
N VAL A 167 24.13 10.07 -21.52
CA VAL A 167 24.42 11.44 -21.92
C VAL A 167 24.62 11.55 -23.44
N GLY A 168 25.32 10.56 -24.03
CA GLY A 168 25.61 10.47 -25.46
C GLY A 168 24.42 10.12 -26.36
N LEU A 169 23.24 9.79 -25.82
CA LEU A 169 22.05 9.58 -26.63
C LEU A 169 21.67 10.84 -27.42
N ALA A 170 21.58 10.69 -28.75
CA ALA A 170 21.33 11.82 -29.66
C ALA A 170 19.88 12.34 -29.60
N LYS A 171 18.90 11.47 -29.36
CA LYS A 171 17.48 11.85 -29.31
C LYS A 171 17.04 12.12 -27.87
N PRO A 172 16.46 13.29 -27.56
CA PRO A 172 15.89 13.57 -26.23
C PRO A 172 14.77 12.60 -25.84
N GLU A 173 13.95 12.19 -26.81
CA GLU A 173 12.84 11.25 -26.58
C GLU A 173 13.33 9.89 -26.05
N MET A 174 14.45 9.38 -26.58
CA MET A 174 15.08 8.15 -26.07
C MET A 174 15.46 8.28 -24.60
N LYS A 175 15.95 9.47 -24.19
CA LYS A 175 16.33 9.75 -22.81
C LYS A 175 15.11 9.74 -21.90
N GLU A 176 14.02 10.38 -22.30
CA GLU A 176 12.80 10.42 -21.48
C GLU A 176 12.13 9.05 -21.37
N ILE A 177 12.03 8.28 -22.44
CA ILE A 177 11.41 6.94 -22.41
C ILE A 177 12.24 6.00 -21.51
N ILE A 178 13.54 5.86 -21.74
CA ILE A 178 14.35 4.93 -20.93
C ILE A 178 14.43 5.35 -19.46
N LYS A 179 14.43 6.67 -19.19
CA LYS A 179 14.34 7.22 -17.84
C LYS A 179 13.01 6.86 -17.19
N SER A 180 11.89 6.97 -17.91
CA SER A 180 10.57 6.55 -17.42
C SER A 180 10.57 5.07 -17.07
N CYS A 181 11.01 4.20 -18.00
CA CYS A 181 11.12 2.77 -17.74
C CYS A 181 12.00 2.47 -16.52
N PHE A 182 13.11 3.20 -16.33
CA PHE A 182 13.99 3.01 -15.18
C PHE A 182 13.38 3.53 -13.87
N VAL A 183 12.59 4.60 -13.90
CA VAL A 183 11.81 5.07 -12.75
C VAL A 183 10.79 4.02 -12.30
N ASP A 184 10.17 3.33 -13.25
CA ASP A 184 9.14 2.31 -12.98
C ASP A 184 9.70 1.03 -12.33
N ILE A 185 11.01 0.76 -12.46
CA ILE A 185 11.67 -0.35 -11.76
C ILE A 185 12.31 0.05 -10.43
N ASN A 186 12.00 1.24 -9.89
CA ASN A 186 12.53 1.69 -8.62
C ASN A 186 12.11 0.73 -7.48
N PRO A 187 13.06 0.06 -6.79
CA PRO A 187 12.75 -0.88 -5.72
C PRO A 187 12.14 -0.20 -4.49
N LYS A 188 12.14 1.14 -4.43
CA LYS A 188 11.50 1.96 -3.39
C LYS A 188 10.27 2.71 -3.92
N GLN A 189 9.71 2.26 -5.03
CA GLN A 189 8.52 2.88 -5.61
C GLN A 189 7.37 2.82 -4.61
N LYS A 190 6.76 3.98 -4.39
CA LYS A 190 5.55 4.08 -3.59
C LYS A 190 4.33 3.85 -4.47
N VAL A 191 3.43 3.02 -3.98
CA VAL A 191 2.14 2.75 -4.58
C VAL A 191 1.17 3.85 -4.19
N ASN A 192 0.53 4.43 -5.20
CA ASN A 192 -0.65 5.25 -5.04
C ASN A 192 -1.88 4.46 -5.50
N LEU A 193 -2.81 4.18 -4.58
CA LEU A 193 -4.07 3.51 -4.88
C LEU A 193 -5.11 4.45 -5.48
N THR A 194 -5.01 5.75 -5.29
CA THR A 194 -6.03 6.69 -5.80
C THR A 194 -5.88 6.90 -7.29
N THR A 195 -6.98 7.21 -7.96
CA THR A 195 -6.98 7.54 -9.38
C THR A 195 -7.95 8.68 -9.66
N LYS A 196 -7.56 9.55 -10.60
CA LYS A 196 -8.43 10.59 -11.16
C LYS A 196 -9.20 10.10 -12.39
N SER A 197 -8.94 8.87 -12.84
CA SER A 197 -9.66 8.29 -13.96
C SER A 197 -11.17 8.25 -13.69
N ILE A 198 -11.92 8.46 -14.75
CA ILE A 198 -13.38 8.34 -14.80
C ILE A 198 -13.82 7.14 -15.66
N SER A 199 -12.86 6.36 -16.18
CA SER A 199 -13.13 5.14 -16.93
C SER A 199 -13.48 4.02 -15.95
N ASN A 200 -14.69 3.47 -16.05
CA ASN A 200 -15.21 2.48 -15.09
C ASN A 200 -14.33 1.23 -14.96
N ASP A 201 -13.53 0.89 -15.99
CA ASP A 201 -12.63 -0.26 -15.95
C ASP A 201 -11.36 0.03 -15.14
N GLU A 202 -10.99 1.30 -14.97
CA GLU A 202 -9.73 1.73 -14.36
C GLU A 202 -9.87 2.09 -12.87
N TYR A 203 -11.10 2.31 -12.37
CA TYR A 203 -11.34 2.65 -10.97
C TYR A 203 -12.41 1.78 -10.31
N LEU A 204 -12.26 1.61 -9.00
CA LEU A 204 -13.27 1.11 -8.10
C LEU A 204 -13.78 2.28 -7.26
N LEU A 205 -15.10 2.52 -7.29
CA LEU A 205 -15.75 3.53 -6.47
C LEU A 205 -15.95 2.96 -5.06
N ILE A 206 -15.16 3.44 -4.10
CA ILE A 206 -15.18 2.94 -2.73
C ILE A 206 -16.35 3.54 -1.95
N ASP A 207 -16.61 4.82 -2.14
CA ASP A 207 -17.75 5.50 -1.51
C ASP A 207 -18.31 6.57 -2.46
N ASN A 208 -19.62 6.51 -2.70
CA ASN A 208 -20.33 7.44 -3.56
C ASN A 208 -20.37 8.86 -2.96
N ASN A 209 -20.44 8.97 -1.63
CA ASN A 209 -20.63 10.26 -0.96
C ASN A 209 -19.35 11.10 -1.01
N GLU A 210 -18.21 10.45 -0.77
CA GLU A 210 -16.89 11.10 -0.75
C GLU A 210 -16.22 11.09 -2.13
N ASN A 211 -16.82 10.41 -3.11
CA ASN A 211 -16.26 10.19 -4.45
C ASN A 211 -14.82 9.62 -4.41
N SER A 212 -14.56 8.76 -3.42
CA SER A 212 -13.27 8.09 -3.23
C SER A 212 -13.08 7.03 -4.30
N ARG A 213 -12.14 7.26 -5.22
CA ARG A 213 -11.81 6.35 -6.32
C ARG A 213 -10.44 5.73 -6.13
N PHE A 214 -10.43 4.42 -5.98
CA PHE A 214 -9.20 3.64 -6.01
C PHE A 214 -9.00 3.04 -7.40
N LYS A 215 -7.77 2.73 -7.77
CA LYS A 215 -7.45 1.93 -8.95
C LYS A 215 -8.18 0.60 -8.84
N ASN A 216 -8.68 0.10 -9.97
CA ASN A 216 -9.38 -1.20 -10.02
C ASN A 216 -8.41 -2.39 -9.90
N ASP A 217 -7.65 -2.43 -8.80
CA ASP A 217 -6.72 -3.49 -8.43
C ASP A 217 -7.03 -3.94 -7.00
N LYS A 218 -8.01 -4.83 -6.88
CA LYS A 218 -8.51 -5.31 -5.58
C LYS A 218 -7.42 -6.02 -4.77
N GLU A 219 -6.53 -6.75 -5.44
CA GLU A 219 -5.41 -7.42 -4.80
C GLU A 219 -4.46 -6.41 -4.17
N LEU A 220 -4.13 -5.33 -4.88
CA LEU A 220 -3.31 -4.25 -4.36
C LEU A 220 -4.00 -3.48 -3.23
N ILE A 221 -5.31 -3.27 -3.32
CA ILE A 221 -6.12 -2.68 -2.22
C ILE A 221 -6.03 -3.58 -0.98
N ALA A 222 -6.21 -4.89 -1.12
CA ALA A 222 -6.14 -5.83 0.00
C ALA A 222 -4.75 -5.86 0.65
N LYS A 223 -3.68 -5.93 -0.15
CA LYS A 223 -2.27 -5.84 0.32
C LYS A 223 -2.04 -4.55 1.11
N SER A 224 -2.49 -3.43 0.56
CA SER A 224 -2.35 -2.11 1.15
C SER A 224 -3.09 -1.98 2.47
N LEU A 225 -4.31 -2.50 2.54
CA LEU A 225 -5.13 -2.47 3.74
C LEU A 225 -4.49 -3.26 4.88
N ILE A 226 -4.02 -4.48 4.62
CA ILE A 226 -3.31 -5.30 5.63
C ILE A 226 -2.09 -4.54 6.17
N LYS A 227 -1.32 -3.91 5.28
CA LYS A 227 -0.14 -3.12 5.65
C LYS A 227 -0.50 -1.91 6.52
N VAL A 228 -1.52 -1.14 6.14
CA VAL A 228 -2.01 0.01 6.90
C VAL A 228 -2.47 -0.41 8.30
N LEU A 229 -3.28 -1.47 8.41
CA LEU A 229 -3.75 -1.97 9.71
C LEU A 229 -2.57 -2.43 10.59
N TYR A 230 -1.57 -3.09 10.01
CA TYR A 230 -0.35 -3.46 10.73
C TYR A 230 0.44 -2.25 11.23
N TYR A 231 0.62 -1.22 10.39
CA TYR A 231 1.31 0.01 10.80
C TYR A 231 0.57 0.73 11.92
N LEU A 232 -0.77 0.82 11.85
CA LEU A 232 -1.59 1.38 12.94
C LEU A 232 -1.42 0.60 14.24
N ARG A 233 -1.37 -0.74 14.18
CA ARG A 233 -1.04 -1.55 15.35
C ARG A 233 0.35 -1.20 15.89
N CYS A 234 1.37 -1.17 15.04
CA CYS A 234 2.73 -0.86 15.46
C CYS A 234 2.82 0.51 16.16
N MET A 235 2.14 1.53 15.64
CA MET A 235 2.11 2.85 16.29
C MET A 235 1.60 2.80 17.73
N LEU A 236 0.53 2.02 18.01
CA LEU A 236 0.00 1.88 19.36
C LEU A 236 0.97 1.14 20.28
N PHE A 237 1.55 0.03 19.82
CA PHE A 237 2.45 -0.80 20.64
C PHE A 237 3.81 -0.13 20.90
N HIS A 238 4.28 0.71 19.99
CA HIS A 238 5.52 1.45 20.15
C HIS A 238 5.32 2.83 20.81
N GLY A 239 4.07 3.22 21.08
CA GLY A 239 3.76 4.53 21.66
C GLY A 239 4.11 5.71 20.73
N GLU A 240 4.15 5.48 19.42
CA GLU A 240 4.46 6.50 18.41
C GLU A 240 3.27 7.46 18.17
N LEU A 241 2.07 7.05 18.58
CA LEU A 241 0.86 7.86 18.50
C LEU A 241 0.58 8.59 19.82
N ASN A 242 0.24 9.88 19.75
CA ASN A 242 -0.43 10.56 20.84
C ASN A 242 -1.94 10.20 20.84
N PRO A 243 -2.45 9.44 21.84
CA PRO A 243 -3.87 9.09 21.90
C PRO A 243 -4.70 10.33 22.19
N SER A 244 -5.52 10.72 21.21
CA SER A 244 -6.44 11.85 21.30
C SER A 244 -7.76 11.51 20.60
N ASP A 245 -8.82 12.24 20.91
CA ASP A 245 -10.11 12.09 20.22
C ASP A 245 -9.97 12.33 18.73
N ASN A 246 -9.11 13.29 18.35
CA ASN A 246 -8.78 13.53 16.95
C ASN A 246 -8.25 12.26 16.29
N ASN A 247 -7.25 11.59 16.87
CA ASN A 247 -6.68 10.39 16.29
C ASN A 247 -7.58 9.15 16.41
N SER A 248 -8.52 9.10 17.36
CA SER A 248 -9.33 7.90 17.65
C SER A 248 -10.21 7.50 16.46
N VAL A 249 -10.66 8.47 15.65
CA VAL A 249 -11.48 8.24 14.45
C VAL A 249 -10.76 7.38 13.39
N VAL A 250 -9.41 7.47 13.29
CA VAL A 250 -8.65 6.54 12.41
C VAL A 250 -8.81 5.10 12.91
N TYR A 251 -8.75 4.91 14.22
CA TYR A 251 -8.84 3.61 14.86
C TYR A 251 -10.28 3.08 14.89
N GLU A 252 -11.29 3.94 14.89
CA GLU A 252 -12.68 3.54 14.67
C GLU A 252 -12.81 2.79 13.34
N HIS A 253 -12.40 3.42 12.23
CA HIS A 253 -12.55 2.83 10.91
C HIS A 253 -11.64 1.62 10.73
N ALA A 254 -10.41 1.66 11.23
CA ALA A 254 -9.51 0.51 11.25
C ALA A 254 -10.11 -0.67 12.03
N PHE A 255 -10.76 -0.41 13.18
CA PHE A 255 -11.44 -1.44 13.98
C PHE A 255 -12.62 -2.05 13.25
N GLN A 256 -13.49 -1.23 12.63
CA GLN A 256 -14.67 -1.75 11.92
C GLN A 256 -14.26 -2.62 10.74
N ILE A 257 -13.22 -2.23 9.99
CA ILE A 257 -12.63 -3.06 8.93
C ILE A 257 -12.06 -4.36 9.51
N LEU A 258 -11.25 -4.26 10.57
CA LEU A 258 -10.61 -5.43 11.18
C LEU A 258 -11.64 -6.45 11.68
N LYS A 259 -12.82 -6.02 12.14
CA LYS A 259 -13.91 -6.94 12.50
C LYS A 259 -14.38 -7.81 11.33
N TYR A 260 -14.43 -7.28 10.10
CA TYR A 260 -14.76 -8.09 8.93
C TYR A 260 -13.70 -9.17 8.71
N ILE A 261 -12.42 -8.81 8.81
CA ILE A 261 -11.30 -9.75 8.69
C ILE A 261 -11.35 -10.81 9.80
N VAL A 262 -11.58 -10.40 11.05
CA VAL A 262 -11.66 -11.31 12.21
C VAL A 262 -12.85 -12.27 12.09
N LYS A 263 -14.00 -11.84 11.57
CA LYS A 263 -15.13 -12.74 11.31
C LYS A 263 -14.81 -13.82 10.29
N LYS A 264 -13.91 -13.57 9.32
CA LYS A 264 -13.54 -14.55 8.29
C LYS A 264 -12.61 -15.65 8.81
N ILE A 265 -11.84 -15.38 9.87
CA ILE A 265 -10.89 -16.32 10.48
C ILE A 265 -11.50 -17.16 11.62
N GLN A 266 -12.74 -16.86 11.99
CA GLN A 266 -13.59 -17.75 12.79
C GLN A 266 -14.02 -18.95 11.93
#